data_AF-S9QFP1-F1
#
_entry.id   AF-S9QFP1-F1
#
_cell.length_a   1.000
_cell.length_b   1.000
_cell.length_c   1.000
_cell.angle_alpha   90.00
_cell.angle_beta   90.00
_cell.angle_gamma   90.00
#
_symmetry.space_group_name_H-M   'P 1'
#
loop_
_entity.id
_entity.type
_entity.pdbx_description
1 polymer ?
#
loop_
_entity_poly.entity_id
_entity_poly.type
_entity_poly.pdbx_seq_one_letter_code
_entity_poly.pdbx_strand_id
1 'polypeptide(L)'
;MATSPDTLRARLEDRADLLEAARLRYRALRLMLRGFFWRDTLRANLELLREVVRDQPEVDITLASVCRRAAAEDWPKDSASMVLLADVSQLREALVQLVARRLRAPTKPPVLGEALLLLEEEMLAEGPLLGRRFWAQAVDLLPRNLPELRAACAAAEIFERVFKRPIPEGALPFSAAEADEVRRALPLADTAMEALWSRVHRFDPSGRLTDFLEKRARRVPVRTPRSGPELFLHAVFWTDLANSRLRTLLDARFSPVHPPEREWPELLGWLVEREGSPDTRLSASAMLSEGRAGLLEVAVELASLSHSRPVGAWNEEAAWARLERAAHRAKSEQGPDMECLCDALHLFIRLRGQRETPARFFSVGRERSLSGFTPPSLAEDQADLPGLVLLARTAAGRPAAERRRG
;
A
#
# COMPACT_ATOMS: atom_id res chain seq x y z
N MET A 1 -3.46 -59.04 1.98
CA MET A 1 -2.86 -58.46 3.20
C MET A 1 -3.64 -57.20 3.56
N ALA A 2 -4.27 -57.14 4.73
CA ALA A 2 -5.06 -55.99 5.16
C ALA A 2 -4.11 -54.86 5.60
N THR A 3 -4.02 -53.79 4.81
CA THR A 3 -3.34 -52.57 5.21
C THR A 3 -4.13 -51.92 6.35
N SER A 4 -3.47 -51.76 7.51
CA SER A 4 -4.07 -51.11 8.69
C SER A 4 -4.57 -49.70 8.34
N PRO A 5 -5.76 -49.26 8.79
CA PRO A 5 -6.31 -47.93 8.49
C PRO A 5 -5.35 -46.78 8.86
N ASP A 6 -4.53 -46.94 9.89
CA ASP A 6 -3.50 -45.96 10.29
C ASP A 6 -2.40 -45.80 9.23
N THR A 7 -2.05 -46.86 8.50
CA THR A 7 -1.04 -46.79 7.43
C THR A 7 -1.53 -46.04 6.19
N LEU A 8 -2.84 -46.05 5.92
CA LEU A 8 -3.43 -45.31 4.80
C LEU A 8 -3.68 -43.83 5.16
N ARG A 9 -4.01 -43.52 6.42
CA ARG A 9 -4.05 -42.14 6.91
C ARG A 9 -2.64 -41.52 6.92
N ALA A 10 -1.63 -42.25 7.38
CA ALA A 10 -0.24 -41.81 7.31
C ALA A 10 0.23 -41.55 5.86
N ARG A 11 -0.27 -42.31 4.87
CA ARG A 11 0.01 -42.07 3.43
C ARG A 11 -0.64 -40.83 2.85
N LEU A 12 -1.67 -40.29 3.51
CA LEU A 12 -2.31 -39.03 3.15
C LEU A 12 -1.61 -37.82 3.81
N GLU A 13 -0.82 -38.03 4.87
CA GLU A 13 -0.09 -36.96 5.59
C GLU A 13 -1.03 -35.78 5.94
N ASP A 14 -0.56 -34.53 5.90
CA ASP A 14 -1.33 -33.31 6.17
C ASP A 14 -2.54 -33.10 5.23
N ARG A 15 -2.64 -33.89 4.15
CA ARG A 15 -3.74 -33.80 3.17
C ARG A 15 -5.03 -34.44 3.68
N ALA A 16 -4.95 -35.33 4.67
CA ALA A 16 -6.13 -35.90 5.32
C ALA A 16 -6.90 -34.82 6.08
N ASP A 17 -6.21 -33.94 6.80
CA ASP A 17 -6.81 -32.89 7.60
C ASP A 17 -7.48 -31.82 6.72
N LEU A 18 -6.85 -31.49 5.57
CA LEU A 18 -7.47 -30.63 4.55
C LEU A 18 -8.81 -31.21 4.06
N LEU A 19 -8.85 -32.50 3.73
CA LEU A 19 -10.06 -33.17 3.25
C LEU A 19 -11.14 -33.31 4.34
N GLU A 20 -10.75 -33.56 5.60
CA GLU A 20 -11.68 -33.58 6.73
C GLU A 20 -12.28 -32.20 7.00
N ALA A 21 -11.46 -31.14 6.96
CA ALA A 21 -11.93 -29.77 7.08
C ALA A 21 -12.87 -29.41 5.92
N ALA A 22 -12.51 -29.76 4.68
CA ALA A 22 -13.36 -29.56 3.51
C ALA A 22 -14.71 -30.29 3.65
N ARG A 23 -14.71 -31.54 4.13
CA ARG A 23 -15.93 -32.31 4.39
C ARG A 23 -16.86 -31.57 5.36
N LEU A 24 -16.33 -31.04 6.47
CA LEU A 24 -17.11 -30.32 7.46
C LEU A 24 -17.70 -29.03 6.89
N ARG A 25 -16.89 -28.22 6.20
CA ARG A 25 -17.35 -26.98 5.57
C ARG A 25 -18.39 -27.24 4.49
N TYR A 26 -18.19 -28.26 3.66
CA TYR A 26 -19.16 -28.64 2.63
C TYR A 26 -20.49 -29.07 3.23
N ARG A 27 -20.48 -29.86 4.31
CA ARG A 27 -21.71 -30.25 5.02
C ARG A 27 -22.45 -29.04 5.57
N ALA A 28 -21.73 -28.11 6.23
CA ALA A 28 -22.32 -26.89 6.76
C ALA A 28 -22.95 -26.04 5.65
N LEU A 29 -22.21 -25.77 4.57
CA LEU A 29 -22.70 -24.99 3.44
C LEU A 29 -23.90 -25.65 2.75
N ARG A 30 -23.88 -26.99 2.62
CA ARG A 30 -24.99 -27.75 2.04
C ARG A 30 -26.26 -27.61 2.87
N LEU A 31 -26.15 -27.66 4.20
CA LEU A 31 -27.29 -27.48 5.11
C LEU A 31 -27.88 -26.06 4.98
N MET A 32 -27.02 -25.04 4.94
CA MET A 32 -27.45 -23.64 4.76
C MET A 32 -28.19 -23.45 3.43
N LEU A 33 -27.62 -23.93 2.31
CA LEU A 33 -28.19 -23.78 0.97
C LEU A 33 -29.51 -24.55 0.74
N ARG A 34 -29.73 -25.63 1.50
CA ARG A 34 -30.97 -26.41 1.46
C ARG A 34 -32.11 -25.78 2.26
N GLY A 35 -31.80 -24.93 3.24
CA GLY A 35 -32.80 -24.29 4.09
C GLY A 35 -33.78 -23.40 3.31
N PHE A 36 -34.95 -23.15 3.92
CA PHE A 36 -35.94 -22.23 3.37
C PHE A 36 -35.41 -20.78 3.36
N PHE A 37 -34.81 -20.34 4.46
CA PHE A 37 -34.16 -19.03 4.63
C PHE A 37 -32.68 -19.05 4.25
N TRP A 38 -32.33 -19.76 3.17
CA TRP A 38 -30.93 -19.95 2.77
C TRP A 38 -30.21 -18.63 2.50
N ARG A 39 -30.89 -17.60 1.99
CA ARG A 39 -30.29 -16.27 1.71
C ARG A 39 -29.83 -15.58 2.98
N ASP A 40 -30.70 -15.45 3.96
CA ASP A 40 -30.37 -14.82 5.26
C ASP A 40 -29.27 -15.61 5.97
N THR A 41 -29.39 -16.93 5.97
CA THR A 41 -28.43 -17.82 6.63
C THR A 41 -27.06 -17.73 5.96
N LEU A 42 -26.99 -17.75 4.62
CA LEU A 42 -25.74 -17.66 3.89
C LEU A 42 -25.12 -16.27 4.01
N ARG A 43 -25.93 -15.20 4.02
CA ARG A 43 -25.44 -13.83 4.20
C ARG A 43 -24.78 -13.65 5.58
N ALA A 44 -25.38 -14.21 6.62
CA ALA A 44 -24.77 -14.22 7.95
C ALA A 44 -23.49 -15.07 8.04
N ASN A 45 -23.21 -15.91 7.04
CA ASN A 45 -22.08 -16.86 7.01
C ASN A 45 -21.26 -16.75 5.72
N LEU A 46 -21.11 -15.56 5.15
CA LEU A 46 -20.28 -15.34 3.94
C LEU A 46 -18.82 -15.73 4.16
N GLU A 47 -18.33 -15.64 5.40
CA GLU A 47 -16.99 -16.09 5.77
C GLU A 47 -16.80 -17.59 5.44
N LEU A 48 -17.77 -18.45 5.78
CA LEU A 48 -17.70 -19.88 5.45
C LEU A 48 -17.66 -20.13 3.94
N LEU A 49 -18.47 -19.38 3.16
CA LEU A 49 -18.44 -19.48 1.70
C LEU A 49 -17.05 -19.14 1.15
N ARG A 50 -16.43 -18.06 1.65
CA ARG A 50 -15.10 -17.62 1.23
C ARG A 50 -13.99 -18.57 1.66
N GLU A 51 -14.09 -19.20 2.82
CA GLU A 51 -13.16 -20.27 3.23
C GLU A 51 -13.20 -21.45 2.26
N VAL A 52 -14.42 -21.86 1.88
CA VAL A 52 -14.60 -22.92 0.89
C VAL A 52 -13.98 -22.53 -0.44
N VAL A 53 -14.23 -21.31 -0.93
CA VAL A 53 -13.64 -20.81 -2.18
C VAL A 53 -12.12 -20.83 -2.13
N ARG A 54 -11.53 -20.35 -1.03
CA ARG A 54 -10.07 -20.26 -0.86
C ARG A 54 -9.40 -21.63 -0.92
N ASP A 55 -9.95 -22.61 -0.22
CA ASP A 55 -9.33 -23.94 -0.09
C ASP A 55 -9.70 -24.85 -1.29
N GLN A 56 -10.68 -24.48 -2.12
CA GLN A 56 -11.19 -25.30 -3.23
C GLN A 56 -10.12 -25.77 -4.24
N PRO A 57 -9.18 -24.92 -4.71
CA PRO A 57 -8.18 -25.35 -5.68
C PRO A 57 -7.28 -26.46 -5.11
N GLU A 58 -6.89 -26.33 -3.85
CA GLU A 58 -6.03 -27.31 -3.18
C GLU A 58 -6.78 -28.62 -2.91
N VAL A 59 -8.06 -28.54 -2.54
CA VAL A 59 -8.93 -29.71 -2.40
C VAL A 59 -9.09 -30.43 -3.74
N ASP A 60 -9.32 -29.71 -4.84
CA ASP A 60 -9.50 -30.31 -6.18
C ASP A 60 -8.21 -31.00 -6.66
N ILE A 61 -7.05 -30.37 -6.48
CA ILE A 61 -5.73 -30.97 -6.77
C ILE A 61 -5.51 -32.23 -5.93
N THR A 62 -5.82 -32.15 -4.63
CA THR A 62 -5.66 -33.26 -3.69
C THR A 62 -6.55 -34.43 -4.05
N LEU A 63 -7.84 -34.21 -4.31
CA LEU A 63 -8.77 -35.24 -4.75
C LEU A 63 -8.27 -35.92 -6.05
N ALA A 64 -7.89 -35.13 -7.06
CA ALA A 64 -7.40 -35.67 -8.33
C ALA A 64 -6.09 -36.46 -8.16
N SER A 65 -5.16 -35.98 -7.33
CA SER A 65 -3.89 -36.66 -7.05
C SER A 65 -4.10 -37.96 -6.28
N VAL A 66 -4.91 -37.94 -5.23
CA VAL A 66 -5.12 -39.10 -4.36
C VAL A 66 -5.95 -40.17 -5.08
N CYS A 67 -6.98 -39.80 -5.85
CA CYS A 67 -7.74 -40.76 -6.65
C CYS A 67 -6.86 -41.48 -7.69
N ARG A 68 -5.96 -40.76 -8.37
CA ARG A 68 -5.00 -41.38 -9.30
C ARG A 68 -4.07 -42.37 -8.60
N ARG A 69 -3.55 -42.00 -7.44
CA ARG A 69 -2.65 -42.85 -6.64
C ARG A 69 -3.38 -44.07 -6.09
N ALA A 70 -4.59 -43.89 -5.55
CA ALA A 70 -5.41 -44.98 -5.03
C ALA A 70 -5.76 -46.00 -6.12
N ALA A 71 -6.00 -45.56 -7.35
CA ALA A 71 -6.22 -46.43 -8.50
C ALA A 71 -4.95 -47.19 -8.93
N ALA A 72 -3.78 -46.53 -8.90
CA ALA A 72 -2.50 -47.15 -9.25
C ALA A 72 -2.02 -48.18 -8.21
N GLU A 73 -2.32 -47.94 -6.93
CA GLU A 73 -1.94 -48.79 -5.80
C GLU A 73 -3.05 -49.79 -5.37
N ASP A 74 -4.17 -49.85 -6.10
CA ASP A 74 -5.35 -50.68 -5.82
C ASP A 74 -5.81 -50.63 -4.34
N TRP A 75 -6.07 -49.41 -3.86
CA TRP A 75 -6.46 -49.20 -2.45
C TRP A 75 -7.81 -49.86 -2.14
N PRO A 76 -7.98 -50.47 -0.95
CA PRO A 76 -9.24 -51.09 -0.55
C PRO A 76 -10.39 -50.06 -0.52
N LYS A 77 -11.48 -50.36 -1.23
CA LYS A 77 -12.66 -49.48 -1.35
C LYS A 77 -13.31 -49.14 0.00
N ASP A 78 -13.25 -50.07 0.95
CA ASP A 78 -13.84 -49.90 2.29
C ASP A 78 -12.88 -49.24 3.29
N SER A 79 -11.68 -48.83 2.86
CA SER A 79 -10.75 -48.13 3.74
C SER A 79 -11.29 -46.74 4.12
N ALA A 80 -11.00 -46.30 5.36
CA ALA A 80 -11.46 -45.01 5.87
C ALA A 80 -11.06 -43.83 4.96
N SER A 81 -9.87 -43.89 4.34
CA SER A 81 -9.39 -42.91 3.37
C SER A 81 -10.24 -42.88 2.09
N MET A 82 -10.61 -44.04 1.54
CA MET A 82 -11.48 -44.11 0.36
C MET A 82 -12.90 -43.63 0.66
N VAL A 83 -13.43 -43.93 1.85
CA VAL A 83 -14.72 -43.40 2.32
C VAL A 83 -14.68 -41.88 2.44
N LEU A 84 -13.61 -41.31 3.01
CA LEU A 84 -13.45 -39.85 3.11
C LEU A 84 -13.40 -39.18 1.72
N LEU A 85 -12.65 -39.73 0.77
CA LEU A 85 -12.56 -39.21 -0.60
C LEU A 85 -13.91 -39.25 -1.32
N ALA A 86 -14.65 -40.35 -1.18
CA ALA A 86 -15.98 -40.50 -1.75
C ALA A 86 -16.97 -39.51 -1.14
N ASP A 87 -16.96 -39.36 0.18
CA ASP A 87 -17.78 -38.39 0.91
C ASP A 87 -17.54 -36.96 0.42
N VAL A 88 -16.27 -36.54 0.34
CA VAL A 88 -15.89 -35.18 -0.09
C VAL A 88 -16.32 -34.95 -1.54
N SER A 89 -16.09 -35.93 -2.42
CA SER A 89 -16.48 -35.85 -3.84
C SER A 89 -18.00 -35.73 -4.00
N GLN A 90 -18.77 -36.56 -3.29
CA GLN A 90 -20.23 -36.52 -3.32
C GLN A 90 -20.79 -35.20 -2.76
N LEU A 91 -20.19 -34.69 -1.67
CA LEU A 91 -20.58 -33.40 -1.10
C LEU A 91 -20.28 -32.24 -2.05
N ARG A 92 -19.11 -32.27 -2.72
CA ARG A 92 -18.73 -31.28 -3.74
C ARG A 92 -19.72 -31.27 -4.88
N GLU A 93 -20.06 -32.42 -5.46
CA GLU A 93 -21.06 -32.53 -6.54
C GLU A 93 -22.44 -32.03 -6.09
N ALA A 94 -22.87 -32.41 -4.88
CA ALA A 94 -24.14 -31.94 -4.34
C ALA A 94 -24.16 -30.42 -4.15
N LEU A 95 -23.04 -29.81 -3.75
CA LEU A 95 -22.90 -28.36 -3.65
C LEU A 95 -22.93 -27.69 -5.01
N VAL A 96 -22.19 -28.19 -6.01
CA VAL A 96 -22.23 -27.69 -7.39
C VAL A 96 -23.67 -27.64 -7.88
N GLN A 97 -24.42 -28.73 -7.71
CA GLN A 97 -25.82 -28.80 -8.11
C GLN A 97 -26.73 -27.84 -7.34
N LEU A 98 -26.52 -27.68 -6.02
CA LEU A 98 -27.31 -26.74 -5.21
C LEU A 98 -27.03 -25.29 -5.59
N VAL A 99 -25.75 -24.91 -5.69
CA VAL A 99 -25.33 -23.56 -6.10
C VAL A 99 -25.88 -23.25 -7.49
N ALA A 100 -25.73 -24.18 -8.45
CA ALA A 100 -26.30 -24.04 -9.78
C ALA A 100 -27.82 -23.84 -9.79
N ARG A 101 -28.57 -24.42 -8.85
CA ARG A 101 -30.03 -24.19 -8.73
C ARG A 101 -30.38 -22.84 -8.11
N ARG A 102 -29.48 -22.28 -7.29
CA ARG A 102 -29.71 -21.01 -6.58
C ARG A 102 -29.23 -19.79 -7.36
N LEU A 103 -28.22 -19.95 -8.21
CA LEU A 103 -27.74 -18.94 -9.14
C LEU A 103 -28.84 -18.52 -10.12
N ARG A 104 -29.01 -17.21 -10.29
CA ARG A 104 -29.91 -16.61 -11.27
C ARG A 104 -29.22 -16.45 -12.64
N ALA A 105 -27.89 -16.37 -12.65
CA ALA A 105 -27.09 -16.22 -13.85
C ALA A 105 -27.39 -17.31 -14.91
N PRO A 106 -27.55 -16.93 -16.20
CA PRO A 106 -27.83 -17.88 -17.26
C PRO A 106 -26.64 -18.81 -17.52
N THR A 107 -25.43 -18.28 -17.45
CA THR A 107 -24.19 -19.05 -17.59
C THR A 107 -23.66 -19.41 -16.21
N LYS A 108 -23.58 -20.70 -15.92
CA LYS A 108 -23.16 -21.21 -14.61
C LYS A 108 -21.70 -21.66 -14.70
N PRO A 109 -20.80 -21.15 -13.83
CA PRO A 109 -19.40 -21.56 -13.86
C PRO A 109 -19.25 -23.07 -13.61
N PRO A 110 -18.35 -23.75 -14.33
CA PRO A 110 -18.10 -25.18 -14.13
C PRO A 110 -17.33 -25.45 -12.83
N VAL A 111 -16.54 -24.48 -12.35
CA VAL A 111 -15.73 -24.59 -11.13
C VAL A 111 -16.56 -24.16 -9.92
N LEU A 112 -16.58 -24.99 -8.87
CA LEU A 112 -17.36 -24.71 -7.65
C LEU A 112 -16.96 -23.38 -7.00
N GLY A 113 -15.65 -23.09 -6.92
CA GLY A 113 -15.15 -21.83 -6.35
C GLY A 113 -15.71 -20.60 -7.07
N GLU A 114 -15.70 -20.61 -8.40
CA GLU A 114 -16.26 -19.52 -9.22
C GLU A 114 -17.78 -19.41 -9.07
N ALA A 115 -18.49 -20.53 -9.03
CA ALA A 115 -19.93 -20.55 -8.83
C ALA A 115 -20.35 -20.00 -7.46
N LEU A 116 -19.55 -20.26 -6.41
CA LEU A 116 -19.76 -19.71 -5.08
C LEU A 116 -19.50 -18.21 -5.03
N LEU A 117 -18.44 -17.73 -5.69
CA LEU A 117 -18.16 -16.29 -5.82
C LEU A 117 -19.29 -15.55 -6.54
N LEU A 118 -19.80 -16.12 -7.63
CA LEU A 118 -20.93 -15.56 -8.35
C LEU A 118 -22.20 -15.52 -7.50
N LEU A 119 -22.44 -16.57 -6.70
CA LEU A 119 -23.59 -16.62 -5.78
C LEU A 119 -23.52 -15.50 -4.74
N GLU A 120 -22.33 -15.25 -4.19
CA GLU A 120 -22.11 -14.12 -3.29
C GLU A 120 -22.35 -12.78 -4.01
N GLU A 121 -21.83 -12.58 -5.21
CA GLU A 121 -22.04 -11.35 -5.97
C GLU A 121 -23.53 -11.07 -6.22
N GLU A 122 -24.30 -12.07 -6.64
CA GLU A 122 -25.75 -11.94 -6.81
C GLU A 122 -26.45 -11.57 -5.49
N MET A 123 -26.04 -12.20 -4.38
CA MET A 123 -26.61 -11.93 -3.06
C MET A 123 -26.31 -10.52 -2.53
N LEU A 124 -25.12 -9.99 -2.82
CA LEU A 124 -24.74 -8.63 -2.45
C LEU A 124 -25.46 -7.61 -3.34
N ALA A 125 -25.63 -7.91 -4.63
CA ALA A 125 -26.36 -7.06 -5.57
C ALA A 125 -27.85 -6.92 -5.24
N GLU A 126 -28.47 -7.94 -4.64
CA GLU A 126 -29.85 -7.87 -4.14
C GLU A 126 -30.03 -6.86 -2.99
N GLY A 127 -28.95 -6.41 -2.36
CA GLY A 127 -28.98 -5.45 -1.25
C GLY A 127 -29.46 -6.05 0.09
N PRO A 128 -29.37 -5.28 1.19
CA PRO A 128 -29.76 -5.74 2.52
C PRO A 128 -31.27 -6.01 2.61
N LEU A 129 -31.65 -7.15 3.21
CA LEU A 129 -33.06 -7.58 3.35
C LEU A 129 -33.83 -6.76 4.40
N LEU A 130 -33.13 -6.11 5.33
CA LEU A 130 -33.70 -5.22 6.34
C LEU A 130 -33.02 -3.85 6.24
N GLY A 131 -33.80 -2.87 5.79
CA GLY A 131 -33.30 -1.55 5.42
C GLY A 131 -32.52 -0.80 6.51
N ARG A 132 -31.59 0.03 6.04
CA ARG A 132 -31.02 1.23 6.69
C ARG A 132 -29.99 1.07 7.80
N ARG A 133 -29.51 -0.13 8.13
CA ARG A 133 -28.33 -0.25 9.03
C ARG A 133 -27.05 -0.29 8.20
N PHE A 134 -26.46 0.88 7.93
CA PHE A 134 -25.18 1.01 7.22
C PHE A 134 -24.09 0.07 7.77
N TRP A 135 -24.07 -0.14 9.09
CA TRP A 135 -23.13 -1.07 9.71
C TRP A 135 -23.39 -2.54 9.32
N ALA A 136 -24.65 -2.98 9.25
CA ALA A 136 -24.97 -4.34 8.82
C ALA A 136 -24.58 -4.55 7.36
N GLN A 137 -24.84 -3.56 6.50
CA GLN A 137 -24.39 -3.57 5.11
C GLN A 137 -22.85 -3.62 5.00
N ALA A 138 -22.13 -2.88 5.84
CA ALA A 138 -20.67 -2.97 5.89
C ALA A 138 -20.20 -4.37 6.29
N VAL A 139 -20.83 -5.00 7.28
CA VAL A 139 -20.48 -6.36 7.73
C VAL A 139 -20.65 -7.37 6.59
N ASP A 140 -21.72 -7.26 5.81
CA ASP A 140 -21.95 -8.14 4.65
C ASP A 140 -20.91 -7.91 3.54
N LEU A 141 -20.54 -6.64 3.30
CA LEU A 141 -19.61 -6.28 2.22
C LEU A 141 -18.15 -6.56 2.55
N LEU A 142 -17.78 -6.49 3.83
CA LEU A 142 -16.41 -6.61 4.31
C LEU A 142 -16.29 -7.78 5.30
N PRO A 143 -16.40 -9.05 4.85
CA PRO A 143 -16.13 -10.18 5.71
C PRO A 143 -14.64 -10.24 6.12
N ARG A 144 -14.34 -10.79 7.30
CA ARG A 144 -12.98 -10.72 7.88
C ARG A 144 -11.92 -11.48 7.07
N ASN A 145 -12.34 -12.47 6.29
CA ASN A 145 -11.46 -13.36 5.57
C ASN A 145 -11.17 -12.92 4.12
N LEU A 146 -11.64 -11.74 3.71
CA LEU A 146 -11.26 -11.14 2.43
C LEU A 146 -9.73 -11.07 2.32
N PRO A 147 -9.13 -11.57 1.22
CA PRO A 147 -7.68 -11.51 1.03
C PRO A 147 -7.18 -10.06 0.99
N GLU A 148 -7.93 -9.16 0.36
CA GLU A 148 -7.61 -7.73 0.30
C GLU A 148 -7.63 -7.10 1.69
N LEU A 149 -8.62 -7.45 2.52
CA LEU A 149 -8.69 -6.96 3.90
C LEU A 149 -7.51 -7.47 4.75
N ARG A 150 -7.09 -8.72 4.55
CA ARG A 150 -5.90 -9.28 5.24
C ARG A 150 -4.62 -8.57 4.81
N ALA A 151 -4.44 -8.31 3.51
CA ALA A 151 -3.30 -7.56 2.99
C ALA A 151 -3.27 -6.12 3.55
N ALA A 152 -4.42 -5.45 3.56
CA ALA A 152 -4.62 -4.14 4.16
C ALA A 152 -4.26 -4.11 5.66
N CYS A 153 -4.72 -5.11 6.42
CA CYS A 153 -4.41 -5.19 7.85
C CYS A 153 -2.91 -5.43 8.10
N ALA A 154 -2.28 -6.31 7.33
CA ALA A 154 -0.85 -6.57 7.44
C ALA A 154 -0.01 -5.30 7.18
N ALA A 155 -0.37 -4.50 6.18
CA ALA A 155 0.27 -3.21 5.93
C ALA A 155 -0.02 -2.20 7.06
N ALA A 156 -1.26 -2.14 7.53
CA ALA A 156 -1.66 -1.23 8.60
C ALA A 156 -0.97 -1.53 9.93
N GLU A 157 -0.65 -2.78 10.25
CA GLU A 157 0.14 -3.16 11.43
C GLU A 157 1.57 -2.58 11.37
N ILE A 158 2.18 -2.59 10.18
CA ILE A 158 3.49 -1.96 9.94
C ILE A 158 3.36 -0.44 10.15
N PHE A 159 2.35 0.18 9.53
CA PHE A 159 2.13 1.61 9.65
C PHE A 159 1.82 2.05 11.08
N GLU A 160 1.01 1.30 11.82
CA GLU A 160 0.76 1.56 13.24
C GLU A 160 2.07 1.52 14.03
N ARG A 161 2.85 0.44 13.90
CA ARG A 161 4.08 0.30 14.66
C ARG A 161 5.05 1.45 14.39
N VAL A 162 5.18 1.89 13.14
CA VAL A 162 6.10 2.96 12.74
C VAL A 162 5.54 4.35 13.09
N PHE A 163 4.33 4.67 12.65
CA PHE A 163 3.77 6.03 12.69
C PHE A 163 2.92 6.32 13.93
N LYS A 164 2.72 5.38 14.85
CA LYS A 164 2.13 5.70 16.17
C LYS A 164 3.05 6.56 17.03
N ARG A 165 4.37 6.46 16.82
CA ARG A 165 5.39 7.25 17.51
C ARG A 165 5.36 8.71 17.04
N PRO A 166 5.68 9.70 17.89
CA PRO A 166 5.90 11.07 17.43
C PRO A 166 7.13 11.15 16.51
N ILE A 167 7.08 11.99 15.48
CA ILE A 167 8.18 12.19 14.54
C ILE A 167 9.17 13.18 15.17
N PRO A 168 10.44 12.81 15.42
CA PRO A 168 11.45 13.75 15.88
C PRO A 168 11.76 14.78 14.79
N GLU A 169 12.04 16.03 15.18
CA GLU A 169 12.43 17.07 14.22
C GLU A 169 13.80 16.74 13.59
N GLY A 170 13.88 16.78 12.25
CA GLY A 170 15.14 16.79 11.51
C GLY A 170 15.78 15.43 11.17
N ALA A 171 15.43 14.34 11.86
CA ALA A 171 15.88 12.97 11.54
C ALA A 171 14.73 12.13 10.97
N LEU A 172 15.04 11.07 10.20
CA LEU A 172 14.01 10.10 9.81
C LEU A 172 13.39 9.44 11.06
N PRO A 173 12.05 9.29 11.13
CA PRO A 173 11.36 8.75 12.31
C PRO A 173 11.47 7.22 12.46
N PHE A 174 12.25 6.56 11.60
CA PHE A 174 12.35 5.11 11.53
C PHE A 174 13.77 4.66 11.15
N SER A 175 14.12 3.46 11.58
CA SER A 175 15.36 2.78 11.23
C SER A 175 15.34 2.25 9.78
N ALA A 176 16.51 1.81 9.29
CA ALA A 176 16.60 1.23 7.94
C ALA A 176 15.72 -0.01 7.74
N ALA A 177 15.60 -0.85 8.76
CA ALA A 177 14.73 -2.03 8.72
C ALA A 177 13.25 -1.63 8.63
N GLU A 178 12.83 -0.65 9.45
CA GLU A 178 11.45 -0.14 9.45
C GLU A 178 11.11 0.57 8.12
N ALA A 179 12.06 1.29 7.53
CA ALA A 179 11.88 1.91 6.23
C ALA A 179 11.66 0.88 5.12
N ASP A 180 12.41 -0.23 5.12
CA ASP A 180 12.21 -1.31 4.15
C ASP A 180 10.84 -2.00 4.33
N GLU A 181 10.39 -2.17 5.57
CA GLU A 181 9.05 -2.67 5.85
C GLU A 181 7.96 -1.72 5.34
N VAL A 182 8.09 -0.41 5.58
CA VAL A 182 7.16 0.62 5.05
C VAL A 182 7.18 0.62 3.52
N ARG A 183 8.36 0.55 2.91
CA ARG A 183 8.54 0.50 1.45
C ARG A 183 7.80 -0.66 0.81
N ARG A 184 7.82 -1.84 1.45
CA ARG A 184 7.07 -3.03 1.00
C ARG A 184 5.57 -2.93 1.31
N ALA A 185 5.20 -2.25 2.40
CA ALA A 185 3.81 -2.12 2.83
C ALA A 185 3.00 -1.12 1.98
N LEU A 186 3.60 -0.04 1.49
CA LEU A 186 2.92 1.00 0.70
C LEU A 186 2.16 0.44 -0.53
N PRO A 187 2.81 -0.22 -1.51
CA PRO A 187 2.10 -0.71 -2.69
C PRO A 187 1.07 -1.80 -2.35
N LEU A 188 1.32 -2.59 -1.30
CA LEU A 188 0.37 -3.58 -0.81
C LEU A 188 -0.90 -2.93 -0.25
N ALA A 189 -0.73 -1.86 0.54
CA ALA A 189 -1.82 -1.08 1.10
C ALA A 189 -2.65 -0.41 0.00
N ASP A 190 -2.00 0.24 -0.97
CA ASP A 190 -2.68 0.94 -2.06
C ASP A 190 -3.55 -0.03 -2.87
N THR A 191 -2.97 -1.14 -3.32
CA THR A 191 -3.68 -2.16 -4.10
C THR A 191 -4.85 -2.76 -3.29
N ALA A 192 -4.63 -3.06 -2.01
CA ALA A 192 -5.66 -3.62 -1.15
C ALA A 192 -6.79 -2.62 -0.84
N MET A 193 -6.45 -1.36 -0.57
CA MET A 193 -7.42 -0.29 -0.31
C MET A 193 -8.26 0.01 -1.55
N GLU A 194 -7.64 0.10 -2.73
CA GLU A 194 -8.34 0.32 -3.99
C GLU A 194 -9.35 -0.80 -4.25
N ALA A 195 -8.97 -2.06 -4.05
CA ALA A 195 -9.86 -3.19 -4.24
C ALA A 195 -11.02 -3.21 -3.23
N LEU A 196 -10.76 -2.88 -1.96
CA LEU A 196 -11.79 -2.82 -0.93
C LEU A 196 -12.77 -1.67 -1.16
N TRP A 197 -12.29 -0.47 -1.48
CA TRP A 197 -13.14 0.67 -1.81
C TRP A 197 -13.94 0.42 -3.09
N SER A 198 -13.32 -0.13 -4.13
CA SER A 198 -14.02 -0.53 -5.37
C SER A 198 -15.16 -1.49 -5.08
N ARG A 199 -14.93 -2.46 -4.18
CA ARG A 199 -15.98 -3.37 -3.72
C ARG A 199 -17.11 -2.64 -2.99
N VAL A 200 -16.80 -1.73 -2.06
CA VAL A 200 -17.82 -0.93 -1.36
C VAL A 200 -18.63 -0.09 -2.35
N HIS A 201 -17.97 0.63 -3.27
CA HIS A 201 -18.63 1.47 -4.26
C HIS A 201 -19.55 0.66 -5.20
N ARG A 202 -19.11 -0.53 -5.62
CA ARG A 202 -19.91 -1.42 -6.48
C ARG A 202 -21.27 -1.78 -5.86
N PHE A 203 -21.34 -1.88 -4.54
CA PHE A 203 -22.55 -2.26 -3.80
C PHE A 203 -23.16 -1.11 -2.96
N ASP A 204 -22.69 0.13 -3.15
CA ASP A 204 -23.26 1.35 -2.59
C ASP A 204 -23.55 2.38 -3.69
N PRO A 205 -24.60 2.15 -4.51
CA PRO A 205 -24.96 3.10 -5.57
C PRO A 205 -25.39 4.48 -5.04
N SER A 206 -25.67 4.59 -3.74
CA SER A 206 -26.11 5.83 -3.10
C SER A 206 -24.96 6.70 -2.58
N GLY A 207 -23.74 6.15 -2.49
CA GLY A 207 -22.57 6.78 -1.83
C GLY A 207 -22.69 6.95 -0.31
N ARG A 208 -23.84 6.64 0.29
CA ARG A 208 -24.11 6.92 1.72
C ARG A 208 -23.34 6.00 2.65
N LEU A 209 -23.08 4.76 2.24
CA LEU A 209 -22.27 3.83 3.03
C LEU A 209 -20.80 4.25 2.98
N THR A 210 -20.33 4.66 1.81
CA THR A 210 -18.99 5.21 1.60
C THR A 210 -18.75 6.40 2.54
N ASP A 211 -19.62 7.42 2.47
CA ASP A 211 -19.57 8.59 3.35
C ASP A 211 -19.56 8.20 4.84
N PHE A 212 -20.36 7.19 5.20
CA PHE A 212 -20.47 6.71 6.57
C PHE A 212 -19.18 6.04 7.06
N LEU A 213 -18.50 5.27 6.20
CA LEU A 213 -17.23 4.61 6.50
C LEU A 213 -16.09 5.63 6.55
N GLU A 214 -15.99 6.54 5.59
CA GLU A 214 -14.98 7.61 5.59
C GLU A 214 -15.05 8.47 6.85
N LYS A 215 -16.26 8.90 7.25
CA LYS A 215 -16.46 9.68 8.49
C LYS A 215 -16.00 8.93 9.74
N ARG A 216 -16.12 7.59 9.74
CA ARG A 216 -15.64 6.75 10.85
C ARG A 216 -14.14 6.52 10.78
N ALA A 217 -13.57 6.36 9.60
CA ALA A 217 -12.15 6.09 9.40
C ALA A 217 -11.27 7.23 9.91
N ARG A 218 -11.77 8.47 9.91
CA ARG A 218 -11.07 9.64 10.50
C ARG A 218 -10.83 9.56 12.01
N ARG A 219 -11.49 8.63 12.71
CA ARG A 219 -11.37 8.50 14.17
C ARG A 219 -10.27 7.49 14.49
N VAL A 220 -9.41 7.87 15.44
CA VAL A 220 -8.35 6.99 15.95
C VAL A 220 -8.96 5.67 16.44
N PRO A 221 -8.48 4.51 15.97
CA PRO A 221 -8.88 3.21 16.49
C PRO A 221 -8.47 3.07 17.96
N VAL A 222 -9.45 3.00 18.87
CA VAL A 222 -9.20 2.87 20.32
C VAL A 222 -9.29 1.41 20.80
N ARG A 223 -10.05 0.57 20.08
CA ARG A 223 -10.34 -0.81 20.47
C ARG A 223 -9.81 -1.77 19.43
N THR A 224 -9.42 -2.96 19.88
CA THR A 224 -9.05 -4.06 18.98
C THR A 224 -10.24 -4.40 18.07
N PRO A 225 -10.04 -4.39 16.74
CA PRO A 225 -11.11 -4.65 15.78
C PRO A 225 -11.62 -6.10 15.90
N ARG A 226 -12.93 -6.29 15.93
CA ARG A 226 -13.61 -7.58 16.08
C ARG A 226 -14.37 -8.03 14.84
N SER A 227 -14.71 -7.07 13.98
CA SER A 227 -15.46 -7.30 12.73
C SER A 227 -14.68 -6.83 11.52
N GLY A 228 -15.03 -7.33 10.33
CA GLY A 228 -14.35 -6.93 9.10
C GLY A 228 -14.45 -5.43 8.78
N PRO A 229 -15.58 -4.74 9.02
CA PRO A 229 -15.63 -3.28 8.94
C PRO A 229 -14.71 -2.57 9.93
N GLU A 230 -14.55 -3.07 11.15
CA GLU A 230 -13.61 -2.48 12.10
C GLU A 230 -12.15 -2.67 11.66
N LEU A 231 -11.81 -3.85 11.13
CA LEU A 231 -10.50 -4.11 10.51
C LEU A 231 -10.25 -3.17 9.34
N PHE A 232 -11.26 -2.95 8.50
CA PHE A 232 -11.19 -2.03 7.37
C PHE A 232 -10.95 -0.60 7.83
N LEU A 233 -11.74 -0.10 8.79
CA LEU A 233 -11.57 1.25 9.33
C LEU A 233 -10.21 1.44 10.01
N HIS A 234 -9.71 0.41 10.70
CA HIS A 234 -8.36 0.39 11.25
C HIS A 234 -7.30 0.54 10.16
N ALA A 235 -7.43 -0.23 9.08
CA ALA A 235 -6.48 -0.20 7.96
C ALA A 235 -6.51 1.15 7.22
N VAL A 236 -7.69 1.71 6.96
CA VAL A 236 -7.83 3.04 6.34
C VAL A 236 -7.18 4.10 7.22
N PHE A 237 -7.49 4.14 8.52
CA PHE A 237 -6.93 5.16 9.43
C PHE A 237 -5.39 5.16 9.43
N TRP A 238 -4.77 3.99 9.57
CA TRP A 238 -3.31 3.92 9.66
C TRP A 238 -2.62 4.17 8.33
N THR A 239 -3.24 3.77 7.21
CA THR A 239 -2.75 4.11 5.86
C THR A 239 -2.81 5.62 5.63
N ASP A 240 -3.94 6.26 5.94
CA ASP A 240 -4.12 7.71 5.79
C ASP A 240 -3.13 8.49 6.67
N LEU A 241 -2.95 8.06 7.92
CA LEU A 241 -2.01 8.69 8.84
C LEU A 241 -0.55 8.52 8.37
N ALA A 242 -0.19 7.33 7.87
CA ALA A 242 1.13 7.08 7.31
C ALA A 242 1.38 7.97 6.09
N ASN A 243 0.44 8.01 5.14
CA ASN A 243 0.55 8.83 3.93
C ASN A 243 0.65 10.32 4.26
N SER A 244 -0.15 10.82 5.21
CA SER A 244 -0.06 12.21 5.65
C SER A 244 1.30 12.55 6.25
N ARG A 245 1.86 11.65 7.07
CA ARG A 245 3.15 11.85 7.73
C ARG A 245 4.33 11.71 6.76
N LEU A 246 4.26 10.74 5.86
CA LEU A 246 5.23 10.56 4.78
C LEU A 246 5.23 11.76 3.85
N ARG A 247 4.06 12.27 3.47
CA ARG A 247 3.96 13.50 2.67
C ARG A 247 4.66 14.67 3.36
N THR A 248 4.34 14.94 4.64
CA THR A 248 5.00 16.02 5.39
C THR A 248 6.53 15.83 5.48
N LEU A 249 6.99 14.60 5.68
CA LEU A 249 8.41 14.28 5.73
C LEU A 249 9.09 14.52 4.38
N LEU A 250 8.51 14.00 3.30
CA LEU A 250 9.08 14.09 1.96
C LEU A 250 9.03 15.54 1.45
N ASP A 251 7.92 16.25 1.65
CA ASP A 251 7.81 17.68 1.33
C ASP A 251 8.91 18.49 2.04
N ALA A 252 9.17 18.22 3.32
CA ALA A 252 10.24 18.90 4.06
C ALA A 252 11.65 18.58 3.55
N ARG A 253 11.86 17.38 2.98
CA ARG A 253 13.17 16.93 2.47
C ARG A 253 13.43 17.35 1.03
N PHE A 254 12.39 17.41 0.21
CA PHE A 254 12.48 17.65 -1.23
C PHE A 254 12.02 19.05 -1.64
N SER A 255 11.52 19.90 -0.72
CA SER A 255 11.14 21.29 -1.03
C SER A 255 12.25 22.01 -1.81
N PRO A 256 11.94 22.65 -2.96
CA PRO A 256 10.59 23.01 -3.46
C PRO A 256 9.88 21.92 -4.30
N VAL A 257 10.50 20.78 -4.54
CA VAL A 257 9.93 19.68 -5.35
C VAL A 257 8.99 18.83 -4.50
N HIS A 258 7.85 18.43 -5.09
CA HIS A 258 6.84 17.60 -4.44
C HIS A 258 6.71 16.24 -5.15
N PRO A 259 7.45 15.21 -4.71
CA PRO A 259 7.43 13.91 -5.37
C PRO A 259 6.04 13.24 -5.26
N PRO A 260 5.49 12.70 -6.36
CA PRO A 260 4.23 11.97 -6.32
C PRO A 260 4.34 10.67 -5.50
N GLU A 261 3.21 10.18 -5.00
CA GLU A 261 3.14 9.05 -4.05
C GLU A 261 3.80 7.77 -4.56
N ARG A 262 3.70 7.52 -5.87
CA ARG A 262 4.35 6.37 -6.54
C ARG A 262 5.88 6.36 -6.43
N GLU A 263 6.52 7.53 -6.23
CA GLU A 263 7.98 7.65 -6.08
C GLU A 263 8.42 7.43 -4.62
N TRP A 264 7.50 7.51 -3.65
CA TRP A 264 7.82 7.46 -2.23
C TRP A 264 8.56 6.19 -1.79
N PRO A 265 8.22 4.96 -2.24
CA PRO A 265 8.94 3.77 -1.82
C PRO A 265 10.43 3.82 -2.16
N GLU A 266 10.79 4.30 -3.35
CA GLU A 266 12.19 4.42 -3.78
C GLU A 266 12.92 5.54 -3.03
N LEU A 267 12.24 6.68 -2.82
CA LEU A 267 12.81 7.81 -2.10
C LEU A 267 13.06 7.50 -0.63
N LEU A 268 12.16 6.76 0.02
CA LEU A 268 12.35 6.34 1.41
C LEU A 268 13.57 5.45 1.58
N GLY A 269 13.76 4.47 0.69
CA GLY A 269 14.94 3.61 0.69
C GLY A 269 16.23 4.42 0.54
N TRP A 270 16.26 5.34 -0.42
CA TRP A 270 17.42 6.17 -0.66
C TRP A 270 17.73 7.15 0.48
N LEU A 271 16.72 7.81 1.05
CA LEU A 271 16.93 8.77 2.16
C LEU A 271 17.59 8.10 3.37
N VAL A 272 17.23 6.85 3.67
CA VAL A 272 17.81 6.06 4.77
C VAL A 272 19.27 5.72 4.50
N GLU A 273 19.58 5.22 3.30
CA GLU A 273 20.96 4.90 2.93
C GLU A 273 21.83 6.16 2.95
N ARG A 274 21.23 7.28 2.54
CA ARG A 274 21.88 8.59 2.52
C ARG A 274 22.15 9.17 3.90
N GLU A 275 21.30 8.91 4.92
CA GLU A 275 21.61 9.30 6.31
C GLU A 275 22.90 8.62 6.81
N GLY A 276 23.17 7.38 6.38
CA GLY A 276 24.41 6.66 6.70
C GLY A 276 25.61 7.05 5.84
N SER A 277 25.37 7.41 4.58
CA SER A 277 26.40 7.79 3.61
C SER A 277 25.90 8.93 2.70
N PRO A 278 26.32 10.19 2.91
CA PRO A 278 25.80 11.34 2.18
C PRO A 278 26.15 11.34 0.68
N ASP A 279 27.12 10.53 0.26
CA ASP A 279 27.48 10.33 -1.15
C ASP A 279 26.62 9.28 -1.87
N THR A 280 25.64 8.69 -1.17
CA THR A 280 24.72 7.71 -1.76
C THR A 280 23.88 8.36 -2.85
N ARG A 281 23.96 7.78 -4.04
CA ARG A 281 23.26 8.20 -5.26
C ARG A 281 21.88 7.55 -5.35
N LEU A 282 20.87 8.33 -5.69
CA LEU A 282 19.57 7.86 -6.15
C LEU A 282 19.72 7.29 -7.56
N SER A 283 19.61 5.97 -7.65
CA SER A 283 19.73 5.24 -8.92
C SER A 283 18.45 5.40 -9.75
N ALA A 284 18.60 5.45 -11.07
CA ALA A 284 17.47 5.29 -11.98
C ALA A 284 16.82 3.91 -11.78
N SER A 285 15.51 3.85 -11.99
CA SER A 285 14.69 2.68 -11.74
C SER A 285 13.59 2.57 -12.80
N ALA A 286 12.66 1.62 -12.63
CA ALA A 286 11.46 1.57 -13.45
C ALA A 286 10.55 2.81 -13.26
N MET A 287 10.60 3.45 -12.08
CA MET A 287 9.77 4.60 -11.73
C MET A 287 10.49 5.95 -11.91
N LEU A 288 11.82 5.98 -11.78
CA LEU A 288 12.63 7.18 -11.85
C LEU A 288 13.57 7.12 -13.06
N SER A 289 13.40 8.08 -13.98
CA SER A 289 14.41 8.32 -15.02
C SER A 289 15.71 8.82 -14.39
N GLU A 290 16.81 8.72 -15.13
CA GLU A 290 18.10 9.25 -14.69
C GLU A 290 18.06 10.77 -14.43
N GLY A 291 17.30 11.51 -15.26
CA GLY A 291 17.06 12.95 -15.09
C GLY A 291 16.25 13.25 -13.84
N ARG A 292 15.15 12.52 -13.62
CA ARG A 292 14.28 12.66 -12.44
C ARG A 292 15.02 12.35 -11.14
N ALA A 293 15.83 11.29 -11.12
CA ALA A 293 16.66 10.95 -9.97
C ALA A 293 17.68 12.05 -9.66
N GLY A 294 18.34 12.61 -10.68
CA GLY A 294 19.23 13.76 -10.53
C GLY A 294 18.50 15.00 -10.00
N LEU A 295 17.29 15.28 -10.48
CA LEU A 295 16.50 16.43 -10.06
C LEU A 295 16.13 16.35 -8.57
N LEU A 296 15.73 15.16 -8.11
CA LEU A 296 15.40 14.91 -6.71
C LEU A 296 16.63 14.99 -5.79
N GLU A 297 17.81 14.58 -6.27
CA GLU A 297 19.08 14.80 -5.57
C GLU A 297 19.41 16.30 -5.41
N VAL A 298 19.22 17.09 -6.48
CA VAL A 298 19.41 18.55 -6.43
C VAL A 298 18.52 19.17 -5.36
N ALA A 299 17.24 18.77 -5.32
CA ALA A 299 16.30 19.26 -4.35
C ALA A 299 16.74 18.99 -2.90
N VAL A 300 17.19 17.78 -2.60
CA VAL A 300 17.68 17.42 -1.25
C VAL A 300 18.97 18.15 -0.88
N GLU A 301 19.94 18.26 -1.79
CA GLU A 301 21.17 19.00 -1.52
C GLU A 301 20.89 20.50 -1.31
N LEU A 302 20.01 21.09 -2.13
CA LEU A 302 19.59 22.48 -2.00
C LEU A 302 18.84 22.71 -0.69
N ALA A 303 17.92 21.81 -0.31
CA ALA A 303 17.27 21.83 0.99
C ALA A 303 18.31 21.76 2.13
N SER A 304 19.31 20.87 2.02
CA SER A 304 20.35 20.76 3.05
C SER A 304 21.21 22.03 3.19
N LEU A 305 21.52 22.71 2.08
CA LEU A 305 22.31 23.96 2.04
C LEU A 305 21.53 25.18 2.56
N SER A 306 20.21 25.13 2.50
CA SER A 306 19.32 26.25 2.79
C SER A 306 18.65 26.19 4.17
N HIS A 307 18.67 25.01 4.81
CA HIS A 307 18.25 24.81 6.19
C HIS A 307 19.39 25.09 7.20
N SER A 308 19.07 25.03 8.50
CA SER A 308 20.06 25.20 9.57
C SER A 308 21.23 24.23 9.41
N ARG A 309 22.46 24.72 9.68
CA ARG A 309 23.68 23.90 9.59
C ARG A 309 23.51 22.55 10.30
N PRO A 310 23.67 21.39 9.62
CA PRO A 310 23.76 20.09 10.26
C PRO A 310 24.69 20.13 11.47
N VAL A 311 24.26 19.44 12.52
CA VAL A 311 25.04 19.25 13.74
C VAL A 311 26.13 18.23 13.44
N GLY A 312 27.39 18.67 13.38
CA GLY A 312 28.55 17.80 13.12
C GLY A 312 29.54 18.36 12.10
N ALA A 313 30.43 17.49 11.59
CA ALA A 313 31.40 17.83 10.57
C ALA A 313 30.71 18.08 9.21
N TRP A 314 30.30 19.33 8.96
CA TRP A 314 29.78 19.73 7.65
C TRP A 314 30.92 20.24 6.76
N ASN A 315 31.19 19.51 5.67
CA ASN A 315 31.96 20.03 4.55
C ASN A 315 31.03 20.68 3.49
N GLU A 316 30.99 22.01 3.48
CA GLU A 316 30.19 22.81 2.53
C GLU A 316 30.64 22.60 1.08
N GLU A 317 31.94 22.44 0.85
CA GLU A 317 32.51 22.21 -0.48
C GLU A 317 32.09 20.85 -1.06
N ALA A 318 32.03 19.82 -0.21
CA ALA A 318 31.51 18.52 -0.61
C ALA A 318 30.01 18.56 -0.97
N ALA A 319 29.22 19.40 -0.27
CA ALA A 319 27.81 19.59 -0.58
C ALA A 319 27.60 20.29 -1.93
N TRP A 320 28.39 21.34 -2.22
CA TRP A 320 28.38 21.98 -3.53
C TRP A 320 28.78 21.01 -4.66
N ALA A 321 29.81 20.18 -4.46
CA ALA A 321 30.21 19.17 -5.43
C ALA A 321 29.12 18.09 -5.67
N ARG A 322 28.33 17.73 -4.65
CA ARG A 322 27.17 16.84 -4.83
C ARG A 322 26.04 17.52 -5.59
N LEU A 323 25.70 18.76 -5.23
CA LEU A 323 24.69 19.55 -5.92
C LEU A 323 25.01 19.73 -7.42
N GLU A 324 26.28 20.01 -7.74
CA GLU A 324 26.76 20.15 -9.11
C GLU A 324 26.65 18.83 -9.89
N ARG A 325 27.09 17.70 -9.31
CA ARG A 325 26.94 16.38 -9.93
C ARG A 325 25.47 16.03 -10.21
N ALA A 326 24.60 16.29 -9.24
CA ALA A 326 23.17 16.04 -9.37
C ALA A 326 22.53 16.91 -10.46
N ALA A 327 22.91 18.19 -10.55
CA ALA A 327 22.41 19.12 -11.57
C ALA A 327 22.81 18.70 -12.99
N HIS A 328 24.03 18.19 -13.16
CA HIS A 328 24.47 17.66 -14.45
C HIS A 328 23.66 16.43 -14.89
N ARG A 329 23.28 15.56 -13.95
CA ARG A 329 22.40 14.40 -14.23
C ARG A 329 20.98 14.84 -14.59
N ALA A 330 20.47 15.86 -13.91
CA ALA A 330 19.14 16.43 -14.13
C ALA A 330 19.03 17.25 -15.43
N LYS A 331 20.13 17.45 -16.18
CA LYS A 331 20.17 18.35 -17.34
C LYS A 331 19.13 18.04 -18.43
N SER A 332 18.78 16.77 -18.61
CA SER A 332 17.78 16.35 -19.60
C SER A 332 16.34 16.42 -19.09
N GLU A 333 16.13 16.66 -17.80
CA GLU A 333 14.80 16.72 -17.18
C GLU A 333 14.13 18.06 -17.50
N GLN A 334 12.82 18.04 -17.72
CA GLN A 334 12.01 19.22 -18.02
C GLN A 334 10.68 19.13 -17.25
N GLY A 335 10.02 20.27 -17.07
CA GLY A 335 8.70 20.35 -16.44
C GLY A 335 8.67 21.25 -15.20
N PRO A 336 7.52 21.28 -14.49
CA PRO A 336 7.27 22.27 -13.44
C PRO A 336 8.24 22.15 -12.25
N ASP A 337 8.61 20.93 -11.86
CA ASP A 337 9.55 20.71 -10.75
C ASP A 337 10.96 21.26 -11.06
N MET A 338 11.37 21.21 -12.33
CA MET A 338 12.63 21.79 -12.80
C MET A 338 12.59 23.31 -12.72
N GLU A 339 11.49 23.91 -13.17
CA GLU A 339 11.25 25.36 -13.07
C GLU A 339 11.27 25.82 -11.61
N CYS A 340 10.59 25.09 -10.70
CA CYS A 340 10.59 25.40 -9.27
C CYS A 340 11.99 25.36 -8.65
N LEU A 341 12.85 24.42 -9.06
CA LEU A 341 14.24 24.37 -8.60
C LEU A 341 15.09 25.52 -9.14
N CYS A 342 14.93 25.86 -10.42
CA CYS A 342 15.58 27.02 -11.01
C CYS A 342 15.18 28.31 -10.27
N ASP A 343 13.88 28.50 -10.00
CA ASP A 343 13.37 29.65 -9.25
C ASP A 343 13.90 29.70 -7.81
N ALA A 344 13.98 28.55 -7.14
CA ALA A 344 14.57 28.47 -5.80
C ALA A 344 16.06 28.80 -5.80
N LEU A 345 16.82 28.38 -6.82
CA LEU A 345 18.23 28.74 -6.99
C LEU A 345 18.41 30.22 -7.30
N HIS A 346 17.58 30.80 -8.18
CA HIS A 346 17.55 32.25 -8.43
C HIS A 346 17.28 33.03 -7.15
N LEU A 347 16.27 32.61 -6.37
CA LEU A 347 15.95 33.21 -5.09
C LEU A 347 17.14 33.11 -4.11
N PHE A 348 17.79 31.95 -4.05
CA PHE A 348 18.99 31.74 -3.22
C PHE A 348 20.12 32.70 -3.61
N ILE A 349 20.42 32.84 -4.90
CA ILE A 349 21.44 33.76 -5.44
C ILE A 349 21.12 35.20 -5.04
N ARG A 350 19.88 35.64 -5.26
CA ARG A 350 19.43 37.01 -4.96
C ARG A 350 19.49 37.33 -3.48
N LEU A 351 19.01 36.42 -2.63
CA LEU A 351 18.94 36.65 -1.19
C LEU A 351 20.31 36.62 -0.50
N ARG A 352 21.28 35.87 -1.02
CA ARG A 352 22.69 35.92 -0.56
C ARG A 352 23.43 37.18 -1.03
N GLY A 353 22.90 37.87 -2.04
CA GLY A 353 23.36 39.17 -2.52
C GLY A 353 22.94 40.37 -1.64
N GLN A 354 21.99 40.19 -0.70
CA GLN A 354 21.54 41.26 0.19
C GLN A 354 22.24 41.24 1.56
N ARG A 355 22.45 42.42 2.16
CA ARG A 355 23.38 42.66 3.29
C ARG A 355 22.98 42.05 4.63
N GLU A 356 21.73 41.61 4.81
CA GLU A 356 21.21 41.09 6.07
C GLU A 356 20.22 39.95 5.82
N THR A 357 20.69 38.71 5.74
CA THR A 357 19.78 37.55 5.59
C THR A 357 20.23 36.39 6.48
N PRO A 358 19.46 36.04 7.54
CA PRO A 358 19.73 34.87 8.36
C PRO A 358 19.46 33.57 7.58
N ALA A 359 20.16 32.50 7.97
CA ALA A 359 20.31 31.21 7.29
C ALA A 359 19.05 30.32 7.16
N ARG A 360 17.85 30.89 6.98
CA ARG A 360 16.60 30.12 6.84
C ARG A 360 15.85 30.60 5.61
N PHE A 361 16.08 29.94 4.47
CA PHE A 361 15.42 30.31 3.21
C PHE A 361 14.08 29.60 2.97
N PHE A 362 13.83 28.46 3.63
CA PHE A 362 12.63 27.64 3.36
C PHE A 362 11.92 27.13 4.62
N SER A 363 11.64 28.01 5.58
CA SER A 363 10.68 27.68 6.65
C SER A 363 9.25 27.94 6.17
N VAL A 364 8.39 26.91 6.20
CA VAL A 364 6.95 26.89 5.84
C VAL A 364 6.12 28.00 6.52
N GLY A 365 6.65 28.67 7.55
CA GLY A 365 5.97 29.77 8.24
C GLY A 365 6.13 31.19 7.67
N ARG A 366 6.98 31.42 6.65
CA ARG A 366 7.31 32.79 6.16
C ARG A 366 6.82 33.16 4.76
N GLU A 367 6.22 32.22 4.02
CA GLU A 367 5.66 32.50 2.68
C GLU A 367 4.61 33.63 2.69
N ARG A 368 3.89 33.81 3.80
CA ARG A 368 2.92 34.90 3.96
C ARG A 368 3.52 36.32 3.94
N SER A 369 4.84 36.48 4.04
CA SER A 369 5.48 37.80 4.04
C SER A 369 6.09 38.20 2.69
N LEU A 370 6.03 37.34 1.66
CA LEU A 370 6.64 37.60 0.35
C LEU A 370 5.63 37.84 -0.78
N SER A 371 4.33 37.88 -0.48
CA SER A 371 3.21 38.04 -1.43
C SER A 371 3.13 39.42 -2.13
N GLY A 372 4.16 40.26 -2.03
CA GLY A 372 4.26 41.55 -2.71
C GLY A 372 5.55 41.76 -3.49
N PHE A 373 6.35 40.70 -3.71
CA PHE A 373 7.64 40.84 -4.35
C PHE A 373 7.54 40.58 -5.87
N THR A 374 7.56 41.65 -6.66
CA THR A 374 7.71 41.56 -8.12
C THR A 374 9.21 41.45 -8.46
N PRO A 375 9.67 40.38 -9.14
CA PRO A 375 11.09 40.20 -9.43
C PRO A 375 11.58 41.24 -10.47
N PRO A 376 12.72 41.92 -10.25
CA PRO A 376 13.36 42.71 -11.31
C PRO A 376 14.13 41.82 -12.28
N SER A 377 14.12 42.15 -13.58
CA SER A 377 14.78 41.39 -14.64
C SER A 377 16.31 41.54 -14.56
N LEU A 378 16.99 40.49 -14.11
CA LEU A 378 18.41 40.29 -14.37
C LEU A 378 18.54 39.30 -15.53
N ALA A 379 19.65 39.34 -16.26
CA ALA A 379 19.99 38.44 -17.38
C ALA A 379 20.16 36.95 -16.96
N GLU A 380 19.51 36.54 -15.87
CA GLU A 380 19.47 35.22 -15.24
C GLU A 380 18.53 34.24 -15.97
N ASP A 381 17.65 34.74 -16.84
CA ASP A 381 16.57 33.97 -17.51
C ASP A 381 17.01 32.85 -18.48
N GLN A 382 18.31 32.54 -18.62
CA GLN A 382 18.82 31.56 -19.60
C GLN A 382 19.85 30.54 -19.08
N ALA A 383 20.20 30.54 -17.79
CA ALA A 383 21.15 29.55 -17.29
C ALA A 383 20.47 28.18 -17.10
N ASP A 384 21.09 27.12 -17.65
CA ASP A 384 20.68 25.74 -17.36
C ASP A 384 20.91 25.41 -15.88
N LEU A 385 20.24 24.37 -15.36
CA LEU A 385 20.34 24.00 -13.93
C LEU A 385 21.81 23.86 -13.44
N PRO A 386 22.73 23.22 -14.18
CA PRO A 386 24.16 23.22 -13.82
C PRO A 386 24.78 24.62 -13.74
N GLY A 387 24.47 25.51 -14.70
CA GLY A 387 24.92 26.90 -14.68
C GLY A 387 24.40 27.67 -13.47
N LEU A 388 23.15 27.47 -13.07
CA LEU A 388 22.57 28.09 -11.87
C LEU A 388 23.23 27.61 -10.58
N VAL A 389 23.56 26.33 -10.48
CA VAL A 389 24.30 25.79 -9.33
C VAL A 389 25.70 26.41 -9.22
N LEU A 390 26.41 26.56 -10.35
CA LEU A 390 27.72 27.23 -10.38
C LEU A 390 27.61 28.68 -9.92
N LEU A 391 26.61 29.42 -10.41
CA LEU A 391 26.34 30.80 -9.98
C LEU A 391 26.01 30.88 -8.49
N ALA A 392 25.16 30.00 -7.96
CA ALA A 392 24.82 29.91 -6.55
C ALA A 392 26.05 29.67 -5.66
N ARG A 393 26.95 28.77 -6.08
CA ARG A 393 28.22 28.50 -5.40
C ARG A 393 29.12 29.74 -5.36
N THR A 394 29.27 30.45 -6.47
CA THR A 394 30.07 31.70 -6.48
C THR A 394 29.49 32.79 -5.59
N ALA A 395 28.16 32.90 -5.51
CA ALA A 395 27.49 33.85 -4.64
C ALA A 395 27.69 33.51 -3.15
N ALA A 396 27.74 32.22 -2.79
CA ALA A 396 28.01 31.75 -1.43
C ALA A 396 29.45 32.05 -0.97
N GLY A 397 30.44 31.94 -1.86
CA GLY A 397 31.87 32.09 -1.54
C GLY A 397 32.41 33.53 -1.40
N ARG A 398 31.66 34.59 -1.78
CA ARG A 398 32.16 35.98 -1.71
C ARG A 398 32.28 36.48 -0.26
N PRO A 399 33.46 36.93 0.22
CA PRO A 399 33.60 37.49 1.57
C PRO A 399 32.82 38.80 1.73
N ALA A 400 32.24 39.05 2.91
CA ALA A 400 31.45 40.25 3.20
C ALA A 400 32.20 41.57 2.98
N ALA A 401 33.54 41.55 2.99
CA ALA A 401 34.39 42.72 2.82
C ALA A 401 34.48 43.25 1.38
N GLU A 402 34.38 42.38 0.36
CA GLU A 402 34.34 42.80 -1.05
C GLU A 402 32.95 43.35 -1.46
N ARG A 403 31.92 43.15 -0.62
CA ARG A 403 30.53 43.62 -0.85
C ARG A 403 30.31 45.10 -0.50
N ARG A 404 31.39 45.85 -0.20
CA ARG A 404 31.38 47.29 0.11
C ARG A 404 31.69 48.19 -1.08
N ARG A 405 32.08 47.64 -2.25
CA ARG A 405 32.33 48.41 -3.47
C ARG A 405 31.60 47.74 -4.64
N GLY A 406 30.40 48.21 -4.92
CA GLY A 406 29.53 47.74 -6.00
C GLY A 406 28.21 48.46 -5.87
#